data_AF-A0A2W6SIM6-F1
#
_entry.id   AF-A0A2W6SIM6-F1
#
_cell.length_a   1.000
_cell.length_b   1.000
_cell.length_c   1.000
_cell.angle_alpha   90.00
_cell.angle_beta   90.00
_cell.angle_gamma   90.00
#
_symmetry.space_group_name_H-M   'P 1'
#
loop_
_entity.id
_entity.type
_entity.pdbx_description
1 polymer ?
#
loop_
_entity_poly.entity_id
_entity_poly.type
_entity_poly.pdbx_seq_one_letter_code
_entity_poly.pdbx_strand_id
1 'polypeptide(L)'
;MASGTVAILIYGVLHLVIYGLRPTRYMELSAAYGLKLAWLPWKAYVLIVEPQPWFPAGLSLLALCPWMILGAAGMLVTIACRPDRRLAAFTIILPMLAYAATMLAYVDLLPPGLWRYGNIHYFKWLLPLFALFALVFVRGLKAFPRASLATFAWVLLAASIRLVPVEAKPDEPARALVFQALPGEFGKIYMARSIITDRAGMVRNTVEYHQVQRVHGVWAIAQTRDFAGEERWLPDAPPSVAWPAGNGARPAPGIMTGGALPLHRYRIGWEIGAPCWLPPYACAASD
;
A
#
# COMPACT_ATOMS: atom_id res chain seq x y z
N MET A 1 28.01 -17.27 0.17
CA MET A 1 27.76 -16.54 1.45
C MET A 1 28.65 -15.30 1.60
N ALA A 2 29.86 -15.25 1.05
CA ALA A 2 30.76 -14.09 1.20
C ALA A 2 30.26 -12.76 0.57
N SER A 3 29.50 -12.80 -0.53
CA SER A 3 29.11 -11.59 -1.28
C SER A 3 28.12 -10.68 -0.53
N GLY A 4 27.15 -11.26 0.19
CA GLY A 4 26.17 -10.48 0.96
C GLY A 4 26.81 -9.75 2.13
N THR A 5 27.70 -10.42 2.87
CA THR A 5 28.45 -9.82 3.97
C THR A 5 29.34 -8.68 3.49
N VAL A 6 30.04 -8.85 2.36
CA VAL A 6 30.87 -7.79 1.78
C VAL A 6 30.02 -6.57 1.42
N ALA A 7 28.85 -6.74 0.80
CA ALA A 7 27.96 -5.63 0.49
C ALA A 7 27.51 -4.89 1.76
N ILE A 8 27.08 -5.62 2.80
CA ILE A 8 26.68 -5.04 4.10
C ILE A 8 27.84 -4.27 4.73
N LEU A 9 29.05 -4.83 4.70
CA LEU A 9 30.25 -4.18 5.25
C LEU A 9 30.57 -2.89 4.49
N ILE A 10 30.52 -2.90 3.15
CA ILE A 10 30.76 -1.70 2.33
C ILE A 10 29.75 -0.61 2.67
N TYR A 11 28.45 -0.92 2.69
CA TYR A 11 27.42 0.06 3.04
C TYR A 11 27.55 0.54 4.49
N GLY A 12 27.89 -0.35 5.42
CA GLY A 12 28.12 -0.02 6.82
C GLY A 12 29.29 0.94 7.01
N VAL A 13 30.44 0.66 6.39
CA VAL A 13 31.61 1.54 6.42
C VAL A 13 31.30 2.89 5.78
N LEU A 14 30.63 2.90 4.61
CA LEU A 14 30.27 4.14 3.94
C LEU A 14 29.32 4.99 4.81
N HIS A 15 28.32 4.38 5.45
CA HIS A 15 27.44 5.07 6.40
C HIS A 15 28.24 5.68 7.55
N LEU A 16 29.14 4.91 8.17
CA LEU A 16 29.98 5.38 9.27
C LEU A 16 30.90 6.53 8.86
N VAL A 17 31.45 6.50 7.64
CA VAL A 17 32.30 7.58 7.12
C VAL A 17 31.51 8.87 6.89
N ILE A 18 30.28 8.78 6.35
CA ILE A 18 29.48 9.96 6.00
C ILE A 18 28.72 10.53 7.21
N TYR A 19 28.12 9.66 8.02
CA TYR A 19 27.17 10.02 9.08
C TYR A 19 27.65 9.66 10.49
N GLY A 20 28.75 8.91 10.61
CA GLY A 20 29.17 8.33 11.90
C GLY A 20 28.15 7.33 12.43
N LEU A 21 28.04 7.24 13.76
CA LEU A 21 27.04 6.41 14.44
C LEU A 21 25.64 7.06 14.50
N ARG A 22 25.44 8.21 13.83
CA ARG A 22 24.16 8.93 13.86
C ARG A 22 23.21 8.37 12.80
N PRO A 23 21.89 8.34 13.07
CA PRO A 23 20.91 8.07 12.03
C PRO A 23 20.94 9.19 10.99
N THR A 24 20.67 8.88 9.73
CA THR A 24 20.43 9.92 8.73
C THR A 24 19.06 10.54 8.95
N ARG A 25 18.85 11.76 8.44
CA ARG A 25 17.53 12.40 8.45
C ARG A 25 16.45 11.52 7.78
N TYR A 26 16.83 10.75 6.76
CA TYR A 26 15.94 9.79 6.11
C TYR A 26 15.56 8.65 7.06
N MET A 27 16.50 8.13 7.84
CA MET A 27 16.23 7.08 8.85
C MET A 27 15.32 7.60 9.95
N GLU A 28 15.55 8.82 10.44
CA GLU A 28 14.69 9.47 11.45
C GLU A 28 13.26 9.67 10.92
N LEU A 29 13.13 10.15 9.68
CA LEU A 29 11.83 10.34 9.03
C LEU A 29 11.11 9.00 8.81
N SER A 30 11.84 7.99 8.33
CA SER A 30 11.32 6.64 8.14
C SER A 30 10.87 6.00 9.45
N ALA A 31 11.61 6.23 10.53
CA ALA A 31 11.25 5.77 11.86
C ALA A 31 9.99 6.50 12.39
N ALA A 32 9.85 7.79 12.08
CA ALA A 32 8.68 8.57 12.46
C ALA A 32 7.39 8.12 11.74
N TYR A 33 7.47 7.73 10.46
CA TYR A 33 6.36 7.11 9.76
C TYR A 33 6.08 5.69 10.28
N GLY A 34 7.14 4.90 10.41
CA GLY A 34 7.11 3.54 10.95
C GLY A 34 6.48 2.50 10.03
N LEU A 35 6.34 1.29 10.58
CA LEU A 35 5.71 0.14 9.92
C LEU A 35 4.37 -0.18 10.59
N LYS A 36 3.33 -0.43 9.78
CA LYS A 36 1.97 -0.74 10.25
C LYS A 36 1.50 -2.09 9.73
N LEU A 37 1.89 -3.14 10.45
CA LEU A 37 1.55 -4.52 10.12
C LEU A 37 0.05 -4.84 10.26
N ALA A 38 -0.66 -4.14 11.15
CA ALA A 38 -2.10 -4.35 11.38
C ALA A 38 -2.94 -4.17 10.10
N TRP A 39 -2.44 -3.39 9.15
CA TRP A 39 -3.15 -3.05 7.91
C TRP A 39 -2.59 -3.76 6.68
N LEU A 40 -1.69 -4.72 6.89
CA LEU A 40 -1.04 -5.45 5.82
C LEU A 40 -2.03 -6.06 4.81
N PRO A 41 -3.16 -6.70 5.21
CA PRO A 41 -4.10 -7.26 4.23
C PRO A 41 -4.72 -6.20 3.32
N TRP A 42 -5.13 -5.06 3.89
CA TRP A 42 -5.71 -3.95 3.13
C TRP A 42 -4.67 -3.27 2.24
N LYS A 43 -3.45 -3.03 2.75
CA LYS A 43 -2.32 -2.49 1.97
C LYS A 43 -1.94 -3.41 0.81
N ALA A 44 -1.87 -4.71 1.06
CA ALA A 44 -1.62 -5.72 0.03
C ALA A 44 -2.70 -5.65 -1.05
N TYR A 45 -3.98 -5.56 -0.67
CA TYR A 45 -5.07 -5.42 -1.62
C TYR A 45 -4.94 -4.17 -2.51
N VAL A 46 -4.80 -2.97 -1.91
CA VAL A 46 -4.79 -1.73 -2.71
C VAL A 46 -3.52 -1.56 -3.56
N LEU A 47 -2.38 -2.14 -3.15
CA LEU A 47 -1.13 -2.06 -3.91
C LEU A 47 -0.97 -3.20 -4.93
N ILE A 48 -1.40 -4.43 -4.60
CA ILE A 48 -1.18 -5.60 -5.45
C ILE A 48 -2.39 -5.88 -6.33
N VAL A 49 -3.61 -5.77 -5.80
CA VAL A 49 -4.83 -6.23 -6.46
C VAL A 49 -5.57 -5.09 -7.15
N GLU A 50 -6.14 -4.15 -6.40
CA GLU A 50 -7.03 -3.12 -6.95
C GLU A 50 -7.12 -1.87 -6.04
N PRO A 51 -6.57 -0.71 -6.44
CA PRO A 51 -6.66 0.52 -5.66
C PRO A 51 -7.96 1.31 -5.85
N GLN A 52 -8.65 1.20 -6.98
CA GLN A 52 -9.66 2.18 -7.43
C GLN A 52 -10.82 2.44 -6.45
N PRO A 53 -11.35 1.43 -5.72
CA PRO A 53 -12.39 1.67 -4.72
C PRO A 53 -11.96 2.61 -3.59
N TRP A 54 -10.66 2.71 -3.31
CA TRP A 54 -10.10 3.52 -2.21
C TRP A 54 -9.36 4.75 -2.70
N PHE A 55 -8.72 4.67 -3.87
CA PHE A 55 -7.86 5.72 -4.40
C PHE A 55 -8.33 6.10 -5.81
N PRO A 56 -8.58 7.39 -6.09
CA PRO A 56 -9.02 7.85 -7.41
C PRO A 56 -7.93 7.79 -8.48
N ALA A 57 -6.70 7.47 -8.08
CA ALA A 57 -5.55 7.40 -8.97
C ALA A 57 -4.57 6.32 -8.49
N GLY A 58 -3.79 5.81 -9.43
CA GLY A 58 -2.83 4.73 -9.20
C GLY A 58 -3.30 3.42 -9.85
N LEU A 59 -2.34 2.57 -10.16
CA LEU A 59 -2.55 1.22 -10.69
C LEU A 59 -2.00 0.21 -9.69
N SER A 60 -2.63 -0.95 -9.60
CA SER A 60 -2.07 -2.07 -8.83
C SER A 60 -0.89 -2.73 -9.56
N LEU A 61 -0.13 -3.55 -8.84
CA LEU A 61 0.89 -4.40 -9.46
C LEU A 61 0.27 -5.41 -10.45
N LEU A 62 -0.89 -6.00 -10.14
CA LEU A 62 -1.54 -6.96 -11.04
C LEU A 62 -2.13 -6.31 -12.30
N ALA A 63 -2.53 -5.04 -12.24
CA ALA A 63 -2.98 -4.32 -13.43
C ALA A 63 -1.84 -4.14 -14.45
N LEU A 64 -0.61 -3.90 -13.99
CA LEU A 64 0.56 -3.71 -14.88
C LEU A 64 1.34 -4.99 -15.16
N CYS A 65 1.36 -5.93 -14.21
CA CYS A 65 2.09 -7.19 -14.29
C CYS A 65 1.16 -8.38 -14.00
N PRO A 66 0.10 -8.62 -14.79
CA PRO A 66 -0.88 -9.67 -14.52
C PRO A 66 -0.26 -11.07 -14.47
N TRP A 67 0.86 -11.28 -15.19
CA TRP A 67 1.62 -12.54 -15.17
C TRP A 67 2.19 -12.90 -13.78
N MET A 68 2.25 -11.95 -12.82
CA MET A 68 2.63 -12.24 -11.44
C MET A 68 1.72 -13.30 -10.80
N ILE A 69 0.47 -13.42 -11.25
CA ILE A 69 -0.45 -14.46 -10.80
C ILE A 69 0.08 -15.87 -11.12
N LEU A 70 0.72 -16.05 -12.28
CA LEU A 70 1.35 -17.31 -12.69
C LEU A 70 2.57 -17.59 -11.81
N GLY A 71 3.32 -16.54 -11.44
CA GLY A 71 4.43 -16.64 -10.50
C GLY A 71 3.97 -17.13 -9.12
N ALA A 72 2.92 -16.53 -8.56
CA ALA A 72 2.34 -16.97 -7.31
C ALA A 72 1.83 -18.43 -7.38
N ALA A 73 1.13 -18.80 -8.46
CA ALA A 73 0.69 -20.18 -8.67
C ALA A 73 1.88 -21.15 -8.78
N GLY A 74 2.95 -20.77 -9.49
CA GLY A 74 4.18 -21.56 -9.61
C GLY A 74 4.91 -21.80 -8.29
N MET A 75 4.89 -20.83 -7.37
CA MET A 75 5.38 -21.00 -6.00
C MET A 75 4.61 -22.11 -5.28
N LEU A 76 3.27 -22.06 -5.35
CA LEU A 76 2.40 -23.07 -4.73
C LEU A 76 2.58 -24.46 -5.35
N VAL A 77 2.65 -24.56 -6.69
CA VAL A 77 2.93 -25.82 -7.39
C VAL A 77 4.27 -26.41 -6.97
N THR A 78 5.31 -25.58 -6.85
CA THR A 78 6.64 -26.05 -6.44
C THR A 78 6.62 -26.64 -5.03
N ILE A 79 5.99 -25.94 -4.09
CA ILE A 79 5.87 -26.41 -2.70
C ILE A 79 5.05 -27.72 -2.64
N ALA A 80 3.92 -27.76 -3.33
CA ALA A 80 3.00 -28.90 -3.27
C ALA A 80 3.53 -30.15 -3.99
N CYS A 81 4.06 -29.99 -5.20
CA CYS A 81 4.30 -31.11 -6.12
C CYS A 81 5.77 -31.46 -6.35
N ARG A 82 6.72 -30.64 -5.88
CA ARG A 82 8.16 -30.86 -6.08
C ARG A 82 8.92 -31.00 -4.76
N PRO A 83 8.80 -32.15 -4.07
CA PRO A 83 9.48 -32.35 -2.78
C PRO A 83 11.00 -32.18 -2.88
N ASP A 84 11.60 -32.53 -4.03
CA ASP A 84 13.03 -32.36 -4.33
C ASP A 84 13.48 -30.89 -4.38
N ARG A 85 12.56 -29.96 -4.71
CA ARG A 85 12.84 -28.51 -4.80
C ARG A 85 12.20 -27.69 -3.69
N ARG A 86 11.37 -28.30 -2.84
CA ARG A 86 10.58 -27.62 -1.82
C ARG A 86 11.45 -26.77 -0.88
N LEU A 87 12.58 -27.32 -0.41
CA LEU A 87 13.48 -26.57 0.47
C LEU A 87 14.06 -25.34 -0.23
N ALA A 88 14.55 -25.50 -1.47
CA ALA A 88 15.07 -24.39 -2.26
C ALA A 88 13.97 -23.34 -2.61
N ALA A 89 12.73 -23.77 -2.79
CA ALA A 89 11.61 -22.85 -2.96
C ALA A 89 11.37 -22.04 -1.68
N PHE A 90 11.38 -22.67 -0.51
CA PHE A 90 11.20 -21.98 0.76
C PHE A 90 12.32 -20.97 1.06
N THR A 91 13.58 -21.29 0.72
CA THR A 91 14.70 -20.35 0.91
C THR A 91 14.59 -19.09 0.05
N ILE A 92 13.77 -19.11 -1.01
CA ILE A 92 13.47 -17.95 -1.85
C ILE A 92 12.17 -17.26 -1.42
N ILE A 93 11.10 -18.04 -1.23
CA ILE A 93 9.75 -17.52 -0.98
C ILE A 93 9.67 -16.85 0.39
N LEU A 94 10.26 -17.42 1.45
CA LEU A 94 10.15 -16.84 2.79
C LEU A 94 10.80 -15.45 2.89
N PRO A 95 12.05 -15.22 2.42
CA PRO A 95 12.61 -13.88 2.37
C PRO A 95 11.83 -12.93 1.47
N MET A 96 11.30 -13.43 0.34
CA MET A 96 10.45 -12.63 -0.56
C MET A 96 9.19 -12.13 0.14
N LEU A 97 8.50 -13.00 0.89
CA LEU A 97 7.32 -12.65 1.68
C LEU A 97 7.65 -11.71 2.83
N ALA A 98 8.75 -11.94 3.55
CA ALA A 98 9.20 -11.06 4.62
C ALA A 98 9.53 -9.65 4.09
N TYR A 99 10.22 -9.57 2.95
CA TYR A 99 10.51 -8.32 2.27
C TYR A 99 9.23 -7.61 1.80
N ALA A 100 8.34 -8.33 1.11
CA ALA A 100 7.06 -7.78 0.66
C ALA A 100 6.21 -7.28 1.84
N ALA A 101 6.12 -8.05 2.93
CA ALA A 101 5.40 -7.65 4.14
C ALA A 101 5.98 -6.37 4.75
N THR A 102 7.31 -6.23 4.76
CA THR A 102 8.00 -5.03 5.26
C THR A 102 7.67 -3.82 4.38
N MET A 103 7.76 -3.95 3.06
CA MET A 103 7.47 -2.85 2.13
C MET A 103 5.99 -2.45 2.18
N LEU A 104 5.06 -3.41 2.20
CA LEU A 104 3.62 -3.17 2.30
C LEU A 104 3.21 -2.53 3.64
N ALA A 105 3.95 -2.80 4.72
CA ALA A 105 3.72 -2.17 6.02
C ALA A 105 4.23 -0.73 6.08
N TYR A 106 4.97 -0.25 5.09
CA TYR A 106 5.48 1.11 5.04
C TYR A 106 4.33 2.10 4.80
N VAL A 107 4.20 3.08 5.68
CA VAL A 107 3.00 3.92 5.80
C VAL A 107 2.76 4.79 4.56
N ASP A 108 3.82 5.38 4.02
CA ASP A 108 3.75 6.31 2.86
C ASP A 108 3.59 5.58 1.50
N LEU A 109 3.70 4.25 1.49
CA LEU A 109 3.57 3.45 0.29
C LEU A 109 2.09 3.29 -0.06
N LEU A 110 1.64 4.12 -1.00
CA LEU A 110 0.26 4.19 -1.46
C LEU A 110 0.13 4.11 -2.98
N PRO A 111 -1.01 3.68 -3.51
CA PRO A 111 -1.20 3.51 -4.95
C PRO A 111 -0.90 4.78 -5.79
N PRO A 112 -1.31 6.00 -5.37
CA PRO A 112 -0.94 7.21 -6.11
C PRO A 112 0.57 7.45 -6.17
N GLY A 113 1.30 7.12 -5.09
CA GLY A 113 2.74 7.29 -5.01
C GLY A 113 3.55 6.18 -5.69
N LEU A 114 2.97 4.99 -5.84
CA LEU A 114 3.64 3.80 -6.40
C LEU A 114 4.30 4.10 -7.76
N TRP A 115 3.55 4.77 -8.64
CA TRP A 115 4.02 5.11 -9.98
C TRP A 115 4.47 6.56 -10.08
N ARG A 116 3.70 7.50 -9.51
CA ARG A 116 3.96 8.93 -9.66
C ARG A 116 5.29 9.37 -9.04
N TYR A 117 5.67 8.77 -7.92
CA TYR A 117 6.92 9.05 -7.22
C TYR A 117 7.97 7.94 -7.40
N GLY A 118 7.71 6.98 -8.30
CA GLY A 118 8.65 5.89 -8.58
C GLY A 118 8.82 4.89 -7.44
N ASN A 119 7.88 4.84 -6.48
CA ASN A 119 7.92 3.90 -5.36
C ASN A 119 7.83 2.41 -5.78
N ILE A 120 7.59 2.11 -7.07
CA ILE A 120 7.74 0.76 -7.63
C ILE A 120 9.13 0.16 -7.39
N HIS A 121 10.16 0.98 -7.13
CA HIS A 121 11.48 0.48 -6.80
C HIS A 121 11.50 -0.44 -5.56
N TYR A 122 10.50 -0.35 -4.67
CA TYR A 122 10.30 -1.29 -3.55
C TYR A 122 9.88 -2.69 -3.99
N PHE A 123 9.37 -2.89 -5.21
CA PHE A 123 8.91 -4.21 -5.68
C PHE A 123 9.63 -4.70 -6.93
N LYS A 124 10.33 -3.85 -7.69
CA LYS A 124 10.97 -4.25 -8.96
C LYS A 124 11.91 -5.45 -8.83
N TRP A 125 12.55 -5.60 -7.67
CA TRP A 125 13.45 -6.72 -7.38
C TRP A 125 12.74 -8.06 -7.18
N LEU A 126 11.44 -8.04 -6.88
CA LEU A 126 10.63 -9.25 -6.77
C LEU A 126 10.18 -9.77 -8.15
N LEU A 127 10.12 -8.90 -9.17
CA LEU A 127 9.61 -9.27 -10.49
C LEU A 127 10.38 -10.44 -11.14
N PRO A 128 11.73 -10.49 -11.12
CA PRO A 128 12.46 -11.65 -11.64
C PRO A 128 12.13 -12.96 -10.91
N LEU A 129 11.84 -12.90 -9.60
CA LEU A 129 11.45 -14.07 -8.81
C LEU A 129 10.05 -14.56 -9.22
N PHE A 130 9.08 -13.65 -9.38
CA PHE A 130 7.78 -14.02 -9.93
C PHE A 130 7.92 -14.62 -11.34
N ALA A 131 8.80 -14.08 -12.19
CA ALA A 131 9.00 -14.57 -13.55
C ALA A 131 9.59 -15.99 -13.56
N LEU A 132 10.57 -16.26 -12.69
CA LEU A 132 11.12 -17.59 -12.49
C LEU A 132 10.01 -18.59 -12.12
N PHE A 133 9.17 -18.26 -11.13
CA PHE A 133 8.09 -19.16 -10.73
C PHE A 133 6.98 -19.25 -11.79
N ALA A 134 6.75 -18.23 -12.61
CA ALA A 134 5.81 -18.30 -13.73
C ALA A 134 6.30 -19.33 -14.76
N LEU A 135 7.61 -19.41 -15.03
CA LEU A 135 8.18 -20.47 -15.87
C LEU A 135 8.03 -21.85 -15.23
N VAL A 136 8.17 -21.96 -13.91
CA VAL A 136 7.92 -23.21 -13.19
C VAL A 136 6.45 -23.62 -13.33
N PHE A 137 5.52 -22.67 -13.23
CA PHE A 137 4.09 -22.90 -13.44
C PHE A 137 3.80 -23.44 -14.84
N VAL A 138 4.33 -22.80 -15.89
CA VAL A 138 4.13 -23.23 -17.29
C VAL A 138 4.68 -24.65 -17.51
N ARG A 139 5.83 -24.98 -16.94
CA ARG A 139 6.35 -26.37 -16.98
C ARG A 139 5.48 -27.33 -16.15
N GLY A 140 4.94 -26.84 -15.04
CA GLY A 140 4.00 -27.54 -14.18
C GLY A 140 2.69 -27.92 -14.88
N LEU A 141 2.21 -27.12 -15.83
CA LEU A 141 1.02 -27.47 -16.63
C LEU A 141 1.18 -28.78 -17.39
N LYS A 142 2.41 -29.13 -17.82
CA LYS A 142 2.70 -30.40 -18.50
C LYS A 142 2.90 -31.55 -17.51
N ALA A 143 3.64 -31.31 -16.43
CA ALA A 143 4.01 -32.37 -15.48
C ALA A 143 2.90 -32.68 -14.46
N PHE A 144 2.17 -31.65 -14.01
CA PHE A 144 1.16 -31.70 -12.94
C PHE A 144 -0.05 -30.82 -13.30
N PRO A 145 -0.80 -31.13 -14.38
CA PRO A 145 -1.85 -30.26 -14.91
C PRO A 145 -2.93 -29.93 -13.87
N ARG A 146 -3.45 -30.94 -13.15
CA ARG A 146 -4.52 -30.75 -12.16
C ARG A 146 -4.10 -29.83 -11.01
N ALA A 147 -2.92 -30.05 -10.45
CA ALA A 147 -2.41 -29.22 -9.36
C ALA A 147 -2.09 -27.79 -9.82
N SER A 148 -1.57 -27.63 -11.03
CA SER A 148 -1.30 -26.31 -11.62
C SER A 148 -2.60 -25.53 -11.85
N LEU A 149 -3.62 -26.15 -12.44
CA LEU A 149 -4.93 -25.52 -12.60
C LEU A 149 -5.58 -25.18 -11.26
N ALA A 150 -5.52 -26.09 -10.28
CA ALA A 150 -6.08 -25.84 -8.94
C ALA A 150 -5.39 -24.68 -8.22
N THR A 151 -4.06 -24.61 -8.25
CA THR A 151 -3.32 -23.50 -7.63
C THR A 151 -3.57 -22.18 -8.36
N PHE A 152 -3.63 -22.17 -9.69
CA PHE A 152 -4.01 -20.97 -10.45
C PHE A 152 -5.42 -20.49 -10.11
N ALA A 153 -6.40 -21.40 -10.07
CA ALA A 153 -7.77 -21.08 -9.66
C ALA A 153 -7.82 -20.52 -8.24
N TRP A 154 -7.03 -21.07 -7.31
CA TRP A 154 -6.92 -20.55 -5.94
C TRP A 154 -6.35 -19.13 -5.89
N VAL A 155 -5.27 -18.85 -6.60
CA VAL A 155 -4.70 -17.49 -6.64
C VAL A 155 -5.67 -16.52 -7.31
N LEU A 156 -6.34 -16.93 -8.38
CA LEU A 156 -7.35 -16.12 -9.07
C LEU A 156 -8.56 -15.82 -8.17
N LEU A 157 -9.04 -16.81 -7.43
CA LEU A 157 -10.11 -16.63 -6.46
C LEU A 157 -9.70 -15.65 -5.35
N ALA A 158 -8.47 -15.77 -4.83
CA ALA A 158 -7.96 -14.82 -3.84
C ALA A 158 -7.87 -13.39 -4.41
N ALA A 159 -7.45 -13.23 -5.66
CA ALA A 159 -7.41 -11.94 -6.37
C ALA A 159 -8.80 -11.42 -6.80
N SER A 160 -9.85 -12.23 -6.62
CA SER A 160 -11.26 -11.90 -6.89
C SER A 160 -12.01 -11.43 -5.63
N ILE A 161 -11.38 -11.52 -4.46
CA ILE A 161 -11.87 -10.89 -3.23
C ILE A 161 -11.60 -9.39 -3.34
N ARG A 162 -12.65 -8.59 -3.28
CA ARG A 162 -12.57 -7.13 -3.38
C ARG A 162 -12.82 -6.51 -2.01
N LEU A 163 -11.96 -5.59 -1.61
CA LEU A 163 -12.16 -4.77 -0.42
C LEU A 163 -12.74 -3.42 -0.87
N VAL A 164 -13.99 -3.16 -0.55
CA VAL A 164 -14.74 -1.99 -1.04
C VAL A 164 -15.06 -1.04 0.11
N PRO A 165 -15.16 0.29 -0.13
CA PRO A 165 -15.65 1.22 0.88
C PRO A 165 -17.15 0.97 1.13
N VAL A 166 -17.52 0.83 2.40
CA VAL A 166 -18.93 0.74 2.84
C VAL A 166 -19.16 1.82 3.89
N GLU A 167 -20.30 2.51 3.81
CA GLU A 167 -20.60 3.61 4.74
C GLU A 167 -20.52 3.12 6.20
N ALA A 168 -19.80 3.87 7.02
CA ALA A 168 -19.60 3.62 8.43
C ALA A 168 -20.61 4.45 9.24
N LYS A 169 -21.23 3.81 10.24
CA LYS A 169 -22.12 4.51 11.18
C LYS A 169 -21.33 5.49 12.06
N PRO A 170 -21.96 6.53 12.65
CA PRO A 170 -21.30 7.54 13.48
C PRO A 170 -20.35 7.00 14.57
N ASP A 171 -20.69 5.85 15.15
CA ASP A 171 -19.93 5.19 16.22
C ASP A 171 -18.94 4.13 15.72
N GLU A 172 -19.01 3.72 14.45
CA GLU A 172 -18.11 2.75 13.83
C GLU A 172 -16.77 3.39 13.42
N PRO A 173 -15.66 2.64 13.48
CA PRO A 173 -14.37 3.09 12.96
C PRO A 173 -14.42 3.23 11.43
N ALA A 174 -13.85 4.30 10.91
CA ALA A 174 -13.77 4.58 9.47
C ALA A 174 -12.32 4.53 8.98
N ARG A 175 -12.12 3.95 7.80
CA ARG A 175 -10.84 3.94 7.08
C ARG A 175 -10.68 5.15 6.18
N ALA A 176 -11.77 5.68 5.64
CA ALA A 176 -11.76 6.87 4.81
C ALA A 176 -12.83 7.86 5.25
N LEU A 177 -12.56 9.14 5.06
CA LEU A 177 -13.47 10.25 5.30
C LEU A 177 -13.51 11.10 4.04
N VAL A 178 -14.69 11.62 3.69
CA VAL A 178 -14.85 12.50 2.53
C VAL A 178 -15.16 13.90 3.00
N PHE A 179 -14.44 14.87 2.49
CA PHE A 179 -14.63 16.28 2.80
C PHE A 179 -14.86 17.08 1.52
N GLN A 180 -15.71 18.11 1.60
CA GLN A 180 -15.91 19.04 0.51
C GLN A 180 -14.68 19.94 0.33
N ALA A 181 -14.09 19.91 -0.86
CA ALA A 181 -12.88 20.65 -1.18
C ALA A 181 -12.90 21.09 -2.64
N LEU A 182 -12.20 22.18 -2.94
CA LEU A 182 -11.99 22.61 -4.32
C LEU A 182 -11.03 21.66 -5.04
N PRO A 183 -11.23 21.45 -6.35
CA PRO A 183 -10.21 20.85 -7.18
C PRO A 183 -8.90 21.62 -7.05
N GLY A 184 -7.78 20.89 -6.96
CA GLY A 184 -6.46 21.48 -6.90
C GLY A 184 -5.41 20.55 -7.47
N GLU A 185 -4.18 21.06 -7.53
CA GLU A 185 -3.03 20.28 -7.98
C GLU A 185 -2.77 19.12 -7.02
N PHE A 186 -2.66 17.90 -7.57
CA PHE A 186 -2.46 16.68 -6.78
C PHE A 186 -1.34 16.81 -5.74
N GLY A 187 -0.16 17.32 -6.12
CA GLY A 187 0.97 17.43 -5.19
C GLY A 187 0.67 18.36 -4.01
N LYS A 188 -0.04 19.46 -4.25
CA LYS A 188 -0.41 20.43 -3.21
C LYS A 188 -1.43 19.86 -2.23
N ILE A 189 -2.41 19.10 -2.72
CA ILE A 189 -3.39 18.42 -1.86
C ILE A 189 -2.73 17.25 -1.15
N TYR A 190 -2.09 16.34 -1.87
CA TYR A 190 -1.50 15.12 -1.34
C TYR A 190 -0.46 15.40 -0.23
N MET A 191 0.33 16.47 -0.38
CA MET A 191 1.36 16.90 0.57
C MET A 191 0.94 18.09 1.45
N ALA A 192 -0.35 18.46 1.50
CA ALA A 192 -0.79 19.55 2.36
C ALA A 192 -0.59 19.20 3.84
N ARG A 193 -0.17 20.17 4.67
CA ARG A 193 -0.30 20.03 6.12
C ARG A 193 -1.75 20.22 6.50
N SER A 194 -2.32 19.22 7.15
CA SER A 194 -3.70 19.22 7.64
C SER A 194 -3.81 18.21 8.78
N ILE A 195 -4.77 18.44 9.67
CA ILE A 195 -5.04 17.59 10.82
C ILE A 195 -6.49 17.18 10.78
N ILE A 196 -6.76 15.95 11.20
CA ILE A 196 -8.10 15.51 11.55
C ILE A 196 -8.08 15.17 13.03
N THR A 197 -9.00 15.75 13.78
CA THR A 197 -9.23 15.37 15.18
C THR A 197 -10.41 14.42 15.24
N ASP A 198 -10.33 13.39 16.07
CA ASP A 198 -11.43 12.47 16.34
C ASP A 198 -11.42 12.08 17.83
N ARG A 199 -12.33 11.18 18.26
CA ARG A 199 -12.40 10.72 19.65
C ARG A 199 -11.10 10.10 20.19
N ALA A 200 -10.25 9.56 19.31
CA ALA A 200 -8.98 8.93 19.68
C ALA A 200 -7.78 9.90 19.57
N GLY A 201 -8.03 11.18 19.29
CA GLY A 201 -7.03 12.24 19.26
C GLY A 201 -6.79 12.80 17.86
N MET A 202 -5.57 13.25 17.60
CA MET A 202 -5.21 13.92 16.34
C MET A 202 -4.47 12.98 15.42
N VAL A 203 -4.74 13.09 14.12
CA VAL A 203 -3.97 12.45 13.04
C VAL A 203 -3.55 13.51 12.03
N ARG A 204 -2.34 13.38 11.49
CA ARG A 204 -1.73 14.35 10.56
C ARG A 204 -1.62 13.74 9.17
N ASN A 205 -1.92 14.54 8.15
CA ASN A 205 -1.72 14.10 6.77
C ASN A 205 -0.23 13.77 6.53
N THR A 206 0.07 12.84 5.64
CA THR A 206 1.41 12.28 5.35
C THR A 206 2.07 11.46 6.46
N VAL A 207 1.52 11.44 7.68
CA VAL A 207 2.08 10.68 8.80
C VAL A 207 1.11 9.61 9.28
N GLU A 208 -0.11 10.00 9.64
CA GLU A 208 -1.13 9.09 10.16
C GLU A 208 -2.23 8.77 9.16
N TYR A 209 -2.50 9.69 8.24
CA TYR A 209 -3.42 9.49 7.12
C TYR A 209 -2.85 10.13 5.85
N HIS A 210 -3.45 9.86 4.71
CA HIS A 210 -3.15 10.56 3.46
C HIS A 210 -4.40 11.13 2.83
N GLN A 211 -4.32 12.35 2.33
CA GLN A 211 -5.40 12.98 1.60
C GLN A 211 -5.24 12.82 0.08
N VAL A 212 -6.31 12.49 -0.63
CA VAL A 212 -6.33 12.31 -2.08
C VAL A 212 -7.53 13.03 -2.69
N GLN A 213 -7.27 13.79 -3.76
CA GLN A 213 -8.31 14.54 -4.46
C GLN A 213 -9.21 13.61 -5.28
N ARG A 214 -10.53 13.79 -5.15
CA ARG A 214 -11.58 13.27 -6.03
C ARG A 214 -12.28 14.39 -6.77
N VAL A 215 -13.18 14.04 -7.70
CA VAL A 215 -13.92 15.01 -8.53
C VAL A 215 -14.68 16.03 -7.67
N HIS A 216 -15.30 15.59 -6.57
CA HIS A 216 -16.17 16.43 -5.73
C HIS A 216 -15.67 16.62 -4.28
N GLY A 217 -14.40 16.35 -4.00
CA GLY A 217 -13.87 16.55 -2.66
C GLY A 217 -12.50 15.91 -2.42
N VAL A 218 -12.12 15.84 -1.15
CA VAL A 218 -10.88 15.21 -0.71
C VAL A 218 -11.22 14.03 0.18
N TRP A 219 -10.63 12.89 -0.13
CA TRP A 219 -10.67 11.69 0.70
C TRP A 219 -9.48 11.70 1.64
N ALA A 220 -9.71 11.61 2.94
CA ALA A 220 -8.68 11.35 3.93
C ALA A 220 -8.67 9.86 4.27
N ILE A 221 -7.58 9.16 3.99
CA ILE A 221 -7.46 7.71 4.13
C ILE A 221 -6.48 7.39 5.24
N ALA A 222 -6.99 6.79 6.31
CA ALA A 222 -6.24 6.34 7.47
C ALA A 222 -5.11 5.38 7.09
N GLN A 223 -3.93 5.58 7.67
CA GLN A 223 -2.75 4.72 7.45
C GLN A 223 -2.26 4.04 8.73
N THR A 224 -2.35 4.73 9.86
CA THR A 224 -1.81 4.23 11.13
C THR A 224 -2.88 3.63 12.02
N ARG A 225 -4.05 4.26 12.10
CA ARG A 225 -5.26 3.80 12.79
C ARG A 225 -6.49 4.29 12.06
N ASP A 226 -7.60 3.58 12.21
CA ASP A 226 -8.89 4.06 11.73
C ASP A 226 -9.32 5.33 12.50
N PHE A 227 -10.16 6.12 11.85
CA PHE A 227 -10.83 7.26 12.42
C PHE A 227 -11.93 6.80 13.39
N ALA A 228 -12.03 7.44 14.54
CA ALA A 228 -12.80 6.94 15.67
C ALA A 228 -14.15 7.66 15.90
N GLY A 229 -14.66 8.43 14.94
CA GLY A 229 -15.87 9.25 15.08
C GLY A 229 -15.60 10.66 15.60
N GLU A 230 -16.60 11.53 15.45
CA GLU A 230 -16.52 12.98 15.77
C GLU A 230 -15.41 13.71 14.99
N GLU A 231 -15.18 13.29 13.75
CA GLU A 231 -14.06 13.79 12.97
C GLU A 231 -14.24 15.25 12.58
N ARG A 232 -13.18 16.03 12.79
CA ARG A 232 -13.11 17.44 12.38
C ARG A 232 -11.81 17.71 11.67
N TRP A 233 -11.90 18.21 10.45
CA TRP A 233 -10.75 18.69 9.69
C TRP A 233 -10.32 20.05 10.22
N LEU A 234 -9.04 20.18 10.53
CA LEU A 234 -8.37 21.43 10.86
C LEU A 234 -7.36 21.73 9.73
N PRO A 235 -7.66 22.70 8.84
CA PRO A 235 -6.83 22.98 7.67
C PRO A 235 -5.48 23.57 8.08
N ASP A 236 -5.47 24.32 9.19
CA ASP A 236 -4.28 24.83 9.81
C ASP A 236 -3.97 24.02 11.06
N ALA A 237 -2.80 23.37 11.05
CA ALA A 237 -2.28 22.71 12.22
C ALA A 237 -2.02 23.76 13.33
N PRO A 238 -2.50 23.54 14.57
CA PRO A 238 -2.12 24.40 15.69
C PRO A 238 -0.59 24.50 15.79
N PRO A 239 -0.02 25.65 16.19
CA PRO A 239 1.44 25.80 16.32
C PRO A 239 2.09 24.78 17.26
N SER A 240 1.31 24.22 18.19
CA SER A 240 1.74 23.18 19.13
C SER A 240 1.91 21.79 18.50
N VAL A 241 1.40 21.55 17.29
CA VAL A 241 1.52 20.24 16.64
C VAL A 241 2.86 20.13 15.94
N ALA A 242 3.75 19.34 16.53
CA ALA A 242 5.03 19.01 15.93
C ALA A 242 4.84 18.17 14.67
N TRP A 243 5.67 18.43 13.65
CA TRP A 243 5.77 17.64 12.43
C TRP A 243 7.14 16.95 12.37
N PRO A 244 7.26 15.74 11.80
CA PRO A 244 8.57 15.12 11.61
C PRO A 244 9.54 16.05 10.89
N ALA A 245 10.77 16.16 11.40
CA ALA A 245 11.77 17.08 10.86
C ALA A 245 12.12 16.72 9.41
N GLY A 246 11.89 17.64 8.48
CA GLY A 246 12.12 17.38 7.04
C GLY A 246 10.91 16.84 6.29
N ASN A 247 9.74 16.77 6.93
CA ASN A 247 8.50 16.67 6.20
C ASN A 247 8.33 17.93 5.31
N GLY A 248 8.42 17.73 4.00
CA GLY A 248 8.27 18.77 2.98
C GLY A 248 6.85 19.27 2.80
N ALA A 249 5.88 18.70 3.52
CA ALA A 249 4.50 19.16 3.53
C ALA A 249 4.43 20.65 3.89
N ARG A 250 3.58 21.39 3.17
CA ARG A 250 3.36 22.83 3.38
C ARG A 250 1.89 23.06 3.74
N PRO A 251 1.57 24.10 4.52
CA PRO A 251 0.19 24.55 4.65
C PRO A 251 -0.40 24.80 3.27
N ALA A 252 -1.65 24.40 3.06
CA ALA A 252 -2.36 24.62 1.82
C ALA A 252 -3.71 25.28 2.12
N PRO A 253 -3.70 26.58 2.47
CA PRO A 253 -4.92 27.31 2.81
C PRO A 253 -5.87 27.31 1.61
N GLY A 254 -7.17 27.19 1.88
CA GLY A 254 -8.22 27.27 0.87
C GLY A 254 -8.50 26.00 0.06
N ILE A 255 -7.91 24.84 0.41
CA ILE A 255 -8.32 23.55 -0.19
C ILE A 255 -9.78 23.24 0.16
N MET A 256 -10.16 23.47 1.42
CA MET A 256 -11.50 23.17 1.93
C MET A 256 -12.46 24.31 1.63
N THR A 257 -13.64 23.98 1.12
CA THR A 257 -14.75 24.94 0.91
C THR A 257 -16.01 24.61 1.69
N GLY A 258 -16.09 23.40 2.26
CA GLY A 258 -17.17 23.03 3.16
C GLY A 258 -16.84 23.27 4.64
N GLY A 259 -17.74 22.79 5.50
CA GLY A 259 -17.50 22.74 6.94
C GLY A 259 -16.39 21.77 7.33
N ALA A 260 -15.97 21.83 8.59
CA ALA A 260 -14.94 20.94 9.14
C ALA A 260 -15.38 19.47 9.30
N LEU A 261 -16.66 19.17 9.11
CA LEU A 261 -17.21 17.82 9.28
C LEU A 261 -17.10 17.01 7.98
N PRO A 262 -16.83 15.70 8.06
CA PRO A 262 -16.87 14.84 6.88
C PRO A 262 -18.31 14.74 6.35
N LEU A 263 -18.44 14.71 5.03
CA LEU A 263 -19.69 14.40 4.33
C LEU A 263 -20.03 12.91 4.43
N HIS A 264 -19.02 12.05 4.33
CA HIS A 264 -19.14 10.60 4.34
C HIS A 264 -18.01 9.94 5.12
N ARG A 265 -18.30 8.75 5.67
CA ARG A 265 -17.34 7.94 6.42
C ARG A 265 -17.40 6.52 5.87
N TYR A 266 -16.27 5.93 5.53
CA TYR A 266 -16.21 4.58 4.95
C TYR A 266 -15.34 3.65 5.78
N ARG A 267 -15.89 2.48 6.10
CA ARG A 267 -15.14 1.32 6.63
C ARG A 267 -14.86 0.32 5.52
N ILE A 268 -14.03 -0.67 5.83
CA ILE A 268 -13.71 -1.76 4.89
C ILE A 268 -14.89 -2.74 4.86
N GLY A 269 -15.49 -2.90 3.69
CA GLY A 269 -16.35 -4.03 3.34
C GLY A 269 -15.62 -5.02 2.43
N TRP A 270 -16.25 -6.14 2.15
CA TRP A 270 -15.75 -7.11 1.19
C TRP A 270 -16.87 -7.66 0.31
N GLU A 271 -16.52 -7.97 -0.93
CA GLU A 271 -17.36 -8.68 -1.88
C GLU A 271 -16.50 -9.65 -2.71
N ILE A 272 -17.15 -10.55 -3.44
CA ILE A 272 -16.49 -11.43 -4.40
C ILE A 272 -16.99 -11.05 -5.79
N GLY A 273 -16.07 -10.83 -6.72
CA GLY A 273 -16.40 -10.51 -8.10
C GLY A 273 -15.23 -10.76 -9.03
N ALA A 274 -15.41 -10.50 -10.33
CA ALA A 274 -14.32 -10.64 -11.29
C ALA A 274 -13.10 -9.77 -10.89
N PRO A 275 -11.86 -10.20 -11.17
CA PRO A 275 -10.69 -9.40 -10.88
C PRO A 275 -10.70 -8.10 -11.69
N CYS A 276 -10.81 -6.96 -11.00
CA CYS A 276 -10.95 -5.65 -11.67
C CYS A 276 -9.70 -5.18 -12.40
N TRP A 277 -8.55 -5.74 -12.06
CA TRP A 277 -7.28 -5.49 -12.72
C TRP A 277 -7.14 -6.20 -14.08
N LEU A 278 -8.07 -7.08 -14.47
CA LEU A 278 -8.05 -7.79 -15.75
C LEU A 278 -9.05 -7.14 -16.73
N PRO A 279 -8.60 -6.58 -17.87
CA PRO A 279 -9.53 -6.07 -18.89
C PRO A 279 -10.50 -7.17 -19.40
N PRO A 280 -11.76 -6.83 -19.72
CA PRO A 280 -12.40 -5.50 -19.69
C PRO A 280 -13.04 -5.13 -18.34
N TYR A 281 -12.78 -5.88 -17.27
CA TYR A 281 -13.56 -5.83 -16.01
C TYR A 281 -13.17 -4.69 -15.05
N ALA A 282 -12.73 -3.54 -15.55
CA ALA A 282 -12.29 -2.43 -14.72
C ALA A 282 -13.35 -2.03 -13.68
N CYS A 283 -12.98 -2.04 -12.41
CA CYS A 283 -13.82 -1.48 -11.36
C CYS A 283 -13.98 0.02 -11.64
N ALA A 284 -15.21 0.52 -11.64
CA ALA A 284 -15.42 1.96 -11.54
C ALA A 284 -14.79 2.44 -10.22
N ALA A 285 -14.15 3.61 -10.26
CA ALA A 285 -13.95 4.33 -9.02
C ALA A 285 -15.34 4.53 -8.40
N SER A 286 -15.49 4.23 -7.11
CA SER A 286 -16.63 4.78 -6.36
C SER A 286 -16.57 6.29 -6.58
N ASP A 287 -17.68 6.96 -6.87
CA ASP A 287 -17.70 8.43 -6.87
C ASP A 287 -18.00 8.92 -5.44
#